data_AF-A0A0W0VCQ5-F1
#
_entry.id   AF-A0A0W0VCQ5-F1
#
_cell.length_a   1.000
_cell.length_b   1.000
_cell.length_c   1.000
_cell.angle_alpha   90.00
_cell.angle_beta   90.00
_cell.angle_gamma   90.00
#
_symmetry.space_group_name_H-M   'P 1'
#
loop_
_entity.id
_entity.type
_entity.pdbx_description
1 polymer ?
#
loop_
_entity_poly.entity_id
_entity_poly.type
_entity_poly.pdbx_seq_one_letter_code
_entity_poly.pdbx_strand_id
1 'polypeptide(L)'
;MKFKAKFIAFTGALLLAGSSFAAFKAPPVCPSVSAIKAQGVSQAQQLIDHLYIDYEIHQYNTELNWVFAVGPFEGQSAEDALEVGNKALRYLSGNPISEPDEDFWVCLYELDNEHFAVALQSDRMPLPYKLHKYFTKKA
;
A
#
# COMPACT_ATOMS: atom_id res chain seq x y z
N MET A 1 76.03 0.69 27.17
CA MET A 1 74.71 1.19 27.61
C MET A 1 73.77 1.17 26.41
N LYS A 2 72.67 0.41 26.47
CA LYS A 2 71.70 0.27 25.36
C LYS A 2 70.35 0.84 25.81
N PHE A 3 70.01 2.05 25.34
CA PHE A 3 68.65 2.56 25.41
C PHE A 3 68.17 2.77 23.97
N LYS A 4 67.27 1.88 23.53
CA LYS A 4 66.45 2.10 22.33
C LYS A 4 65.03 1.72 22.66
N ALA A 5 64.36 2.56 23.45
CA ALA A 5 62.91 2.56 23.53
C ALA A 5 62.40 3.29 22.29
N LYS A 6 61.74 2.57 21.37
CA LYS A 6 60.92 3.18 20.33
C LYS A 6 59.48 2.73 20.58
N PHE A 7 58.71 3.63 21.18
CA PHE A 7 57.26 3.62 21.14
C PHE A 7 56.83 3.52 19.67
N ILE A 8 56.17 2.42 19.29
CA ILE A 8 55.48 2.33 18.01
C ILE A 8 54.00 2.25 18.31
N ALA A 9 53.30 3.19 17.68
CA ALA A 9 52.00 3.69 18.03
C ALA A 9 50.86 2.70 17.78
N PHE A 10 49.81 2.90 18.57
CA PHE A 10 48.50 2.29 18.53
C PHE A 10 47.88 2.44 17.12
N THR A 11 47.87 1.37 16.32
CA THR A 11 47.22 1.35 15.00
C THR A 11 45.70 1.34 15.17
N GLY A 12 45.09 2.39 14.59
CA GLY A 12 43.69 2.77 14.72
C GLY A 12 42.68 1.65 14.52
N ALA A 13 41.84 1.49 15.55
CA ALA A 13 40.50 0.98 15.40
C ALA A 13 39.67 2.04 14.66
N LEU A 14 39.53 1.92 13.34
CA LEU A 14 38.58 2.73 12.58
C LEU A 14 38.13 2.03 11.30
N LEU A 15 37.36 0.93 11.43
CA LEU A 15 36.63 0.34 10.30
C LEU A 15 35.23 -0.12 10.72
N LEU A 16 34.50 0.70 11.48
CA LEU A 16 33.07 0.50 11.71
C LEU A 16 32.29 1.80 11.43
N ALA A 17 32.46 2.32 10.22
CA ALA A 17 31.52 3.25 9.62
C ALA A 17 30.98 2.62 8.31
N GLY A 18 30.49 1.39 8.41
CA GLY A 18 29.57 0.82 7.43
C GLY A 18 28.19 1.34 7.75
N SER A 19 27.87 2.52 7.22
CA SER A 19 26.62 3.23 7.39
C SER A 19 25.42 2.30 7.16
N SER A 20 24.60 2.13 8.19
CA SER A 20 23.36 1.37 8.15
C SER A 20 22.32 2.10 7.28
N PHE A 21 22.40 1.93 5.96
CA PHE A 21 21.33 2.32 5.01
C PHE A 21 20.57 1.07 4.56
N ALA A 22 20.09 0.27 5.51
CA ALA A 22 19.24 -0.89 5.20
C ALA A 22 17.74 -0.62 5.47
N ALA A 23 17.35 0.61 5.83
CA ALA A 23 16.00 0.91 6.30
C ALA A 23 15.12 1.71 5.32
N PHE A 24 15.68 2.34 4.27
CA PHE A 24 14.87 2.95 3.20
C PHE A 24 14.69 1.94 2.07
N LYS A 25 13.68 1.08 2.16
CA LYS A 25 13.21 0.34 0.98
C LYS A 25 12.74 1.39 -0.03
N ALA A 26 13.19 1.28 -1.27
CA ALA A 26 12.71 2.12 -2.36
C ALA A 26 11.16 2.10 -2.40
N PRO A 27 10.51 3.22 -2.74
CA PRO A 27 9.07 3.27 -2.88
C PRO A 27 8.63 2.20 -3.90
N PRO A 28 7.67 1.33 -3.56
CA PRO A 28 7.24 0.28 -4.45
C PRO A 28 6.51 0.85 -5.66
N VAL A 29 6.52 0.12 -6.77
CA VAL A 29 5.75 0.51 -7.96
C VAL A 29 4.26 0.30 -7.66
N CYS A 30 3.44 1.32 -7.89
CA CYS A 30 1.99 1.21 -7.78
C CYS A 30 1.40 0.27 -8.84
N PRO A 31 0.32 -0.46 -8.51
CA PRO A 31 -0.47 -1.18 -9.50
C PRO A 31 -0.85 -0.29 -10.69
N SER A 32 -0.73 -0.81 -11.91
CA SER A 32 -1.18 -0.05 -13.07
C SER A 32 -2.70 -0.06 -13.15
N VAL A 33 -3.28 1.05 -13.65
CA VAL A 33 -4.71 1.15 -13.94
C VAL A 33 -5.18 0.01 -14.85
N SER A 34 -4.38 -0.38 -15.84
CA SER A 34 -4.70 -1.48 -16.75
C SER A 34 -4.74 -2.85 -16.04
N ALA A 35 -3.82 -3.10 -15.11
CA ALA A 35 -3.81 -4.34 -14.32
C ALA A 35 -5.03 -4.41 -13.39
N ILE A 36 -5.40 -3.29 -12.75
CA ILE A 36 -6.59 -3.22 -11.90
C ILE A 36 -7.85 -3.46 -12.72
N LYS A 37 -8.02 -2.78 -13.87
CA LYS A 37 -9.18 -2.98 -14.75
C LYS A 37 -9.30 -4.41 -15.27
N ALA A 38 -8.18 -5.06 -15.58
CA ALA A 38 -8.16 -6.43 -16.08
C ALA A 38 -8.52 -7.46 -14.98
N GLN A 39 -8.10 -7.19 -13.74
CA GLN A 39 -8.40 -8.06 -12.59
C GLN A 39 -9.84 -7.90 -12.11
N GLY A 40 -10.33 -6.66 -12.04
CA GLY A 40 -11.61 -6.35 -11.41
C GLY A 40 -11.55 -6.38 -9.88
N VAL A 41 -12.72 -6.34 -9.26
CA VAL A 41 -12.91 -6.51 -7.81
C VAL A 41 -13.82 -7.70 -7.52
N SER A 42 -13.51 -8.51 -6.50
CA SER A 42 -14.26 -9.73 -6.20
C SER A 42 -14.90 -9.76 -4.80
N GLN A 43 -14.54 -8.82 -3.93
CA GLN A 43 -15.06 -8.74 -2.57
C GLN A 43 -15.80 -7.42 -2.36
N ALA A 44 -16.91 -7.45 -1.62
CA ALA A 44 -17.63 -6.25 -1.20
C ALA A 44 -17.84 -6.29 0.31
N GLN A 45 -17.52 -5.18 0.98
CA GLN A 45 -17.72 -5.00 2.40
C GLN A 45 -18.78 -3.93 2.62
N GLN A 46 -19.87 -4.30 3.28
CA GLN A 46 -20.88 -3.34 3.70
C GLN A 46 -20.31 -2.40 4.77
N LEU A 47 -20.47 -1.10 4.56
CA LEU A 47 -20.10 -0.05 5.51
C LEU A 47 -21.29 0.35 6.38
N ILE A 48 -22.38 0.72 5.73
CA ILE A 48 -23.67 1.09 6.32
C ILE A 48 -24.78 0.48 5.46
N ASP A 49 -26.03 0.67 5.87
CA ASP A 49 -27.16 0.12 5.15
C ASP A 49 -27.12 0.55 3.67
N HIS A 50 -27.16 -0.44 2.77
CA HIS A 50 -27.07 -0.27 1.32
C HIS A 50 -25.80 0.39 0.75
N LEU A 51 -24.73 0.58 1.54
CA LEU A 51 -23.49 1.21 1.07
C LEU A 51 -22.29 0.29 1.26
N TYR A 52 -21.52 0.07 0.21
CA TYR A 52 -20.46 -0.93 0.14
C TYR A 52 -19.14 -0.33 -0.33
N ILE A 53 -18.03 -0.95 0.08
CA ILE A 53 -16.73 -0.79 -0.56
C ILE A 53 -16.39 -2.10 -1.23
N ASP A 54 -15.99 -2.03 -2.49
CA ASP A 54 -15.49 -3.19 -3.21
C ASP A 54 -13.97 -3.21 -3.15
N TYR A 55 -13.40 -4.40 -3.02
CA TYR A 55 -11.95 -4.56 -2.94
C TYR A 55 -11.46 -5.87 -3.54
N GLU A 56 -10.15 -5.90 -3.79
CA GLU A 56 -9.44 -7.07 -4.30
C GLU A 56 -8.01 -7.09 -3.80
N ILE A 57 -7.55 -8.27 -3.38
CA ILE A 57 -6.18 -8.51 -2.95
C ILE A 57 -5.43 -9.21 -4.08
N HIS A 58 -4.52 -8.50 -4.72
CA HIS A 58 -3.78 -9.03 -5.87
C HIS A 58 -2.42 -8.34 -6.04
N GLN A 59 -1.51 -8.93 -6.82
CA GLN A 59 -0.18 -8.37 -7.05
C GLN A 59 -0.15 -7.32 -8.16
N TYR A 60 -1.09 -7.38 -9.10
CA TYR A 60 -1.23 -6.45 -10.23
C TYR A 60 0.07 -6.27 -11.03
N ASN A 61 0.83 -7.36 -11.22
CA ASN A 61 2.14 -7.37 -11.87
C ASN A 61 3.22 -6.54 -11.17
N THR A 62 3.07 -6.30 -9.86
CA THR A 62 4.11 -5.72 -9.01
C THR A 62 4.78 -6.80 -8.16
N GLU A 63 5.85 -6.46 -7.44
CA GLU A 63 6.55 -7.39 -6.55
C GLU A 63 5.82 -7.64 -5.21
N LEU A 64 4.77 -6.87 -4.92
CA LEU A 64 4.09 -6.85 -3.63
C LEU A 64 2.59 -7.14 -3.80
N ASN A 65 1.96 -7.64 -2.75
CA ASN A 65 0.50 -7.74 -2.71
C ASN A 65 -0.11 -6.38 -2.36
N TRP A 66 -1.23 -6.07 -3.00
CA TRP A 66 -1.99 -4.85 -2.79
C TRP A 66 -3.44 -5.17 -2.49
N VAL A 67 -4.00 -4.47 -1.51
CA VAL A 67 -5.45 -4.36 -1.35
C VAL A 67 -5.89 -3.14 -2.15
N PHE A 68 -6.48 -3.36 -3.32
CA PHE A 68 -7.15 -2.30 -4.07
C PHE A 68 -8.59 -2.19 -3.56
N ALA A 69 -9.03 -1.00 -3.20
CA ALA A 69 -10.37 -0.70 -2.72
C ALA A 69 -10.96 0.48 -3.49
N VAL A 70 -12.25 0.40 -3.81
CA VAL A 70 -12.98 1.40 -4.59
C VAL A 70 -14.42 1.51 -4.10
N GLY A 71 -14.97 2.72 -4.12
CA GLY A 71 -16.34 3.00 -3.68
C GLY A 71 -16.45 4.38 -3.04
N PRO A 72 -17.49 4.65 -2.25
CA PRO A 72 -18.53 3.71 -1.85
C PRO A 72 -19.61 3.51 -2.94
N PHE A 73 -20.15 2.30 -3.08
CA PHE A 73 -21.22 2.00 -4.03
C PHE A 73 -22.53 1.67 -3.32
N GLU A 74 -23.63 2.19 -3.84
CA GLU A 74 -24.97 1.83 -3.38
C GLU A 74 -25.41 0.48 -3.96
N GLY A 75 -26.00 -0.38 -3.12
CA GLY A 75 -26.45 -1.71 -3.53
C GLY A 75 -27.49 -2.32 -2.58
N GLN A 76 -28.35 -3.19 -3.11
CA GLN A 76 -29.29 -3.97 -2.29
C GLN A 76 -28.64 -5.24 -1.70
N SER A 77 -27.49 -5.62 -2.25
CA SER A 77 -26.67 -6.75 -1.83
C SER A 77 -25.19 -6.49 -2.14
N ALA A 78 -24.31 -7.33 -1.60
CA ALA A 78 -22.89 -7.29 -1.92
C ALA A 78 -22.64 -7.59 -3.41
N GLU A 79 -23.42 -8.50 -4.00
CA GLU A 79 -23.35 -8.84 -5.42
C GLU A 79 -23.75 -7.67 -6.31
N ASP A 80 -24.79 -6.92 -5.95
CA ASP A 80 -25.19 -5.71 -6.70
C ASP A 80 -24.09 -4.64 -6.66
N ALA A 81 -23.50 -4.44 -5.47
CA ALA A 81 -22.38 -3.51 -5.30
C ALA A 81 -21.19 -3.91 -6.18
N LEU A 82 -20.79 -5.19 -6.16
CA LEU A 82 -19.72 -5.73 -7.00
C LEU A 82 -19.97 -5.51 -8.50
N GLU A 83 -21.20 -5.67 -8.96
CA GLU A 83 -21.55 -5.41 -10.36
C GLU A 83 -21.36 -3.93 -10.70
N VAL A 84 -21.82 -3.03 -9.84
CA VAL A 84 -21.66 -1.58 -10.02
C VAL A 84 -20.18 -1.18 -9.95
N GLY A 85 -19.43 -1.66 -8.97
CA GLY A 85 -18.02 -1.32 -8.80
C GLY A 85 -17.15 -1.80 -9.95
N ASN A 86 -17.34 -3.04 -10.41
CA ASN A 86 -16.61 -3.53 -11.59
C ASN A 86 -16.94 -2.72 -12.86
N LYS A 87 -18.19 -2.26 -13.02
CA LYS A 87 -18.55 -1.34 -14.11
C LYS A 87 -17.87 0.01 -13.96
N ALA A 88 -17.78 0.55 -12.74
CA ALA A 88 -17.15 1.83 -12.45
C ALA A 88 -15.65 1.82 -12.82
N LEU A 89 -14.95 0.69 -12.68
CA LEU A 89 -13.54 0.56 -13.04
C LEU A 89 -13.21 1.00 -14.47
N ARG A 90 -14.17 1.02 -15.40
CA ARG A 90 -13.94 1.58 -16.75
C ARG A 90 -13.44 3.03 -16.71
N TYR A 91 -13.85 3.79 -15.69
CA TYR A 91 -13.47 5.20 -15.48
C TYR A 91 -12.18 5.36 -14.67
N LEU A 92 -11.64 4.28 -14.09
CA LEU A 92 -10.42 4.34 -13.30
C LEU A 92 -9.28 4.91 -14.16
N SER A 93 -8.56 5.87 -13.60
CA SER A 93 -7.50 6.60 -14.28
C SER A 93 -6.46 7.11 -13.29
N GLY A 94 -5.51 7.89 -13.78
CA GLY A 94 -4.36 8.37 -13.02
C GLY A 94 -3.07 7.62 -13.29
N ASN A 95 -1.97 8.17 -12.79
CA ASN A 95 -0.64 7.58 -12.80
C ASN A 95 -0.05 7.73 -11.39
N PRO A 96 -0.51 6.89 -10.44
CA PRO A 96 -0.20 7.08 -9.03
C PRO A 96 1.30 6.93 -8.77
N ILE A 97 1.77 7.71 -7.80
CA ILE A 97 3.07 7.54 -7.18
C ILE A 97 2.81 6.93 -5.80
N SER A 98 3.68 6.02 -5.36
CA SER A 98 3.54 5.43 -4.04
C SER A 98 3.95 6.43 -2.97
N GLU A 99 3.01 6.73 -2.09
CA GLU A 99 3.18 7.63 -0.97
C GLU A 99 3.28 6.83 0.33
N PRO A 100 4.21 7.16 1.24
CA PRO A 100 4.29 6.48 2.52
C PRO A 100 3.14 6.96 3.43
N ASP A 101 2.43 6.01 4.03
CA ASP A 101 1.42 6.26 5.07
C ASP A 101 1.70 5.37 6.28
N GLU A 102 2.12 5.99 7.38
CA GLU A 102 2.61 5.33 8.60
C GLU A 102 3.64 4.22 8.30
N ASP A 103 3.18 2.96 8.28
CA ASP A 103 3.99 1.74 8.11
C ASP A 103 3.84 1.09 6.71
N PHE A 104 2.95 1.61 5.85
CA PHE A 104 2.61 1.03 4.54
C PHE A 104 2.72 2.07 3.42
N TRP A 105 2.59 1.59 2.18
CA TRP A 105 2.56 2.44 0.99
C TRP A 105 1.14 2.51 0.42
N VAL A 106 0.79 3.69 -0.07
CA VAL A 106 -0.53 4.02 -0.64
C VAL A 106 -0.36 4.52 -2.06
N CYS A 107 -1.28 4.13 -2.93
CA CYS A 107 -1.40 4.64 -4.29
C CYS A 107 -2.83 5.13 -4.50
N LEU A 108 -3.00 6.42 -4.81
CA LEU A 108 -4.30 7.06 -5.03
C LEU A 108 -4.62 7.14 -6.52
N TYR A 109 -5.82 6.73 -6.89
CA TYR A 109 -6.31 6.73 -8.27
C TYR A 109 -7.49 7.68 -8.41
N GLU A 110 -7.79 8.01 -9.66
CA GLU A 110 -8.93 8.85 -10.02
C GLU A 110 -10.05 7.97 -10.57
N LEU A 111 -11.29 8.19 -10.13
CA LEU A 111 -12.48 7.51 -10.65
C LEU A 111 -13.52 8.53 -11.11
N ASP A 112 -14.11 9.23 -10.15
CA ASP A 112 -15.00 10.37 -10.32
C ASP A 112 -14.98 11.22 -9.03
N ASN A 113 -15.91 12.15 -8.87
CA ASN A 113 -15.95 13.05 -7.71
C ASN A 113 -16.68 12.46 -6.49
N GLU A 114 -17.33 11.31 -6.63
CA GLU A 114 -18.18 10.70 -5.60
C GLU A 114 -17.52 9.46 -4.98
N HIS A 115 -16.60 8.84 -5.72
CA HIS A 115 -15.93 7.61 -5.33
C HIS A 115 -14.41 7.79 -5.18
N PHE A 116 -13.84 7.11 -4.19
CA PHE A 116 -12.40 6.95 -4.05
C PHE A 116 -11.94 5.65 -4.72
N ALA A 117 -10.67 5.62 -5.12
CA ALA A 117 -9.98 4.42 -5.56
C ALA A 117 -8.55 4.44 -5.01
N VAL A 118 -8.16 3.39 -4.29
CA VAL A 118 -6.89 3.35 -3.55
C VAL A 118 -6.29 1.94 -3.57
N ALA A 119 -4.98 1.83 -3.69
CA ALA A 119 -4.26 0.58 -3.44
C ALA A 119 -3.37 0.75 -2.19
N LEU A 120 -3.54 -0.17 -1.24
CA LEU A 120 -2.80 -0.24 0.01
C LEU A 120 -1.87 -1.44 -0.02
N GLN A 121 -0.60 -1.26 0.35
CA GLN A 121 0.33 -2.39 0.42
C GLN A 121 -0.13 -3.42 1.47
N SER A 122 -0.38 -4.65 1.03
CA SER A 122 -0.90 -5.74 1.88
C SER A 122 0.19 -6.46 2.66
N ASP A 123 1.42 -6.56 2.15
CA ASP A 123 2.49 -7.37 2.79
C ASP A 123 2.97 -6.80 4.13
N ARG A 124 2.57 -5.57 4.44
CA ARG A 124 2.78 -4.92 5.74
C ARG A 124 1.47 -4.63 6.46
N MET A 125 0.32 -4.97 5.89
CA MET A 125 -0.97 -4.73 6.51
C MET A 125 -1.04 -5.60 7.78
N PRO A 126 -0.99 -4.98 8.97
CA PRO A 126 -1.13 -5.74 10.20
C PRO A 126 -2.55 -6.29 10.24
N LEU A 127 -2.66 -7.56 10.68
CA LEU A 127 -3.85 -8.36 11.01
C LEU A 127 -5.21 -7.62 10.93
N PRO A 128 -6.27 -8.25 10.38
CA PRO A 128 -7.60 -7.67 10.11
C PRO A 128 -8.22 -6.73 11.17
N TYR A 129 -7.83 -6.85 12.45
CA TYR A 129 -8.24 -5.96 13.52
C TYR A 129 -7.86 -4.48 13.32
N LYS A 130 -6.79 -4.14 12.58
CA LYS A 130 -6.41 -2.73 12.35
C LYS A 130 -7.26 -2.02 11.29
N LEU A 131 -7.87 -2.76 10.36
CA LEU A 131 -8.73 -2.21 9.32
C LEU A 131 -10.03 -1.61 9.88
N HIS A 132 -10.55 -2.20 10.96
CA HIS A 132 -11.78 -1.73 11.59
C HIS A 132 -11.71 -0.26 12.05
N LYS A 133 -10.52 0.23 12.39
CA LYS A 133 -10.27 1.63 12.80
C LYS A 133 -10.47 2.64 11.68
N TYR A 134 -10.27 2.25 10.42
CA TYR A 134 -10.47 3.14 9.27
C TYR A 134 -11.95 3.25 8.88
N PHE A 135 -12.72 2.19 9.10
CA PHE A 135 -14.17 2.18 8.84
C PHE A 135 -15.00 2.87 9.93
N THR A 136 -14.50 2.93 11.18
CA THR A 136 -15.25 3.51 12.32
C THR A 136 -14.94 4.98 12.62
N LYS A 137 -13.91 5.58 12.02
CA LYS A 137 -13.50 6.97 12.36
C LYS A 137 -14.30 8.07 11.64
N LYS A 138 -15.40 7.72 10.97
CA LYS A 138 -16.29 8.68 10.31
C LYS A 138 -17.78 8.41 10.59
N ALA A 139 -18.05 7.91 11.80
CA ALA A 139 -19.38 8.01 12.44
C ALA A 139 -19.37 9.18 13.43
#